data_AF-A0A2N3BQT0-F1
#
_entry.id   AF-A0A2N3BQT0-F1
#
_cell.length_a   1.000
_cell.length_b   1.000
_cell.length_c   1.000
_cell.angle_alpha   90.00
_cell.angle_beta   90.00
_cell.angle_gamma   90.00
#
_symmetry.space_group_name_H-M   'P 1'
#
loop_
_entity.id
_entity.type
_entity.pdbx_description
1 polymer ?
#
loop_
_entity_poly.entity_id
_entity_poly.type
_entity_poly.pdbx_seq_one_letter_code
_entity_poly.pdbx_strand_id
1 'polypeptide(L)'
;MRRSAILIALLVAGTLAAIRLAPSDPARWHSDPTLARPGPGRFVVCDGGDLPALAAGPDSLARLAAIAGATPRTRVLAGSVATGRITWITRSAVFGFPDYTTAGLADGPVLCLHARLRFGRDDFGVNEARLRRWIDVLGQTGG
;
A
#
# COMPACT_ATOMS: atom_id res chain seq x y z
N MET A 1 3.87 -7.05 -41.44
CA MET A 1 4.74 -6.51 -40.37
C MET A 1 4.20 -5.20 -39.76
N ARG A 2 4.00 -4.12 -40.52
CA ARG A 2 3.53 -2.81 -39.98
C ARG A 2 2.15 -2.83 -39.32
N ARG A 3 1.17 -3.55 -39.91
CA ARG A 3 -0.18 -3.72 -39.33
C ARG A 3 -0.16 -4.50 -38.01
N SER A 4 0.63 -5.57 -37.94
CA SER A 4 0.81 -6.36 -36.72
C SER A 4 1.43 -5.54 -35.59
N ALA A 5 2.43 -4.71 -35.90
CA ALA A 5 3.04 -3.80 -34.91
C ALA A 5 2.03 -2.77 -34.37
N ILE A 6 1.17 -2.22 -35.23
CA ILE A 6 0.10 -1.29 -34.82
C ILE A 6 -0.91 -2.00 -33.90
N LEU A 7 -1.33 -3.21 -34.25
CA LEU A 7 -2.27 -3.98 -33.41
C LEU A 7 -1.67 -4.30 -32.03
N ILE A 8 -0.40 -4.68 -31.98
CA ILE A 8 0.31 -4.91 -30.71
C ILE A 8 0.37 -3.61 -29.89
N ALA A 9 0.71 -2.49 -30.51
CA ALA A 9 0.78 -1.19 -29.82
C ALA A 9 -0.59 -0.78 -29.25
N LEU A 10 -1.68 -0.97 -30.02
CA LEU A 10 -3.04 -0.69 -29.56
C LEU A 10 -3.45 -1.60 -28.40
N LEU A 11 -3.10 -2.89 -28.46
CA LEU A 11 -3.39 -3.85 -27.39
C LEU A 11 -2.65 -3.46 -26.09
N VAL A 12 -1.37 -3.10 -26.19
CA VAL A 12 -0.57 -2.64 -25.04
C VAL A 12 -1.15 -1.35 -24.47
N ALA A 13 -1.46 -0.36 -25.32
CA ALA A 13 -2.05 0.90 -24.90
C ALA A 13 -3.40 0.69 -24.21
N GLY A 14 -4.27 -0.15 -24.77
CA GLY A 14 -5.57 -0.52 -24.19
C GLY A 14 -5.44 -1.18 -22.83
N THR A 15 -4.47 -2.10 -22.68
CA THR A 15 -4.20 -2.78 -21.40
C THR A 15 -3.72 -1.80 -20.34
N LEU A 16 -2.79 -0.90 -20.69
CA LEU A 16 -2.26 0.13 -19.80
C LEU A 16 -3.34 1.15 -19.41
N ALA A 17 -4.24 1.49 -20.31
CA ALA A 17 -5.39 2.34 -20.01
C ALA A 17 -6.34 1.63 -19.03
N ALA A 18 -6.64 0.34 -19.26
CA ALA A 18 -7.49 -0.44 -18.37
C ALA A 18 -6.91 -0.53 -16.94
N ILE A 19 -5.61 -0.75 -16.78
CA ILE A 19 -4.93 -0.75 -15.47
C ILE A 19 -5.05 0.61 -14.75
N ARG A 20 -4.86 1.70 -15.50
CA ARG A 20 -4.91 3.06 -14.94
C ARG A 20 -6.32 3.45 -14.53
N LEU A 21 -7.31 3.10 -15.34
CA LEU A 21 -8.71 3.45 -15.14
C LEU A 21 -9.46 2.45 -14.25
N ALA A 22 -8.90 1.28 -13.96
CA ALA A 22 -9.53 0.28 -13.12
C ALA A 22 -9.89 0.87 -11.75
N PRO A 23 -11.17 0.86 -11.35
CA PRO A 23 -11.61 1.47 -10.09
C PRO A 23 -10.98 0.74 -8.90
N SER A 24 -10.75 1.48 -7.82
CA SER A 24 -10.23 0.97 -6.55
C SER A 24 -11.37 1.02 -5.54
N ASP A 25 -12.01 -0.13 -5.30
CA ASP A 25 -13.15 -0.24 -4.39
C ASP A 25 -12.69 -0.22 -2.91
N PRO A 26 -13.05 0.80 -2.12
CA PRO A 26 -12.73 0.87 -0.70
C PRO A 26 -13.22 -0.34 0.10
N ALA A 27 -14.39 -0.92 -0.23
CA ALA A 27 -14.93 -2.06 0.52
C ALA A 27 -14.01 -3.29 0.45
N ARG A 28 -13.25 -3.43 -0.64
CA ARG A 28 -12.28 -4.50 -0.83
C ARG A 28 -10.92 -4.19 -0.21
N TRP A 29 -10.46 -2.94 -0.28
CA TRP A 29 -9.08 -2.56 0.05
C TRP A 29 -8.95 -1.88 1.43
N HIS A 30 -10.03 -1.46 2.06
CA HIS A 30 -10.02 -0.90 3.41
C HIS A 30 -10.33 -1.97 4.47
N SER A 31 -9.49 -3.00 4.51
CA SER A 31 -9.62 -4.14 5.41
C SER A 31 -8.81 -3.99 6.70
N ASP A 32 -9.18 -4.75 7.73
CA ASP A 32 -8.44 -4.80 8.99
C ASP A 32 -7.03 -5.39 8.81
N PRO A 33 -5.95 -4.64 9.16
CA PRO A 33 -4.59 -5.16 9.03
C PRO A 33 -4.25 -6.24 10.07
N THR A 34 -4.98 -6.35 11.18
CA THR A 34 -4.76 -7.40 12.20
C THR A 34 -5.14 -8.80 11.71
N LEU A 35 -6.07 -8.86 10.75
CA LEU A 35 -6.50 -10.11 10.10
C LEU A 35 -5.63 -10.44 8.88
N ALA A 36 -4.65 -9.60 8.54
CA ALA A 36 -3.76 -9.83 7.43
C ALA A 36 -2.81 -11.00 7.70
N ARG A 37 -2.29 -11.58 6.61
CA ARG A 37 -1.31 -12.66 6.63
C ARG A 37 -0.20 -12.34 5.64
N PRO A 38 1.05 -12.76 5.87
CA PRO A 38 2.11 -12.63 4.87
C PRO A 38 1.84 -13.52 3.64
N GLY A 39 2.60 -13.33 2.57
CA GLY A 39 2.55 -14.17 1.37
C GLY A 39 2.99 -13.43 0.10
N PRO A 40 3.02 -14.11 -1.06
CA PRO A 40 3.47 -13.49 -2.30
C PRO A 40 2.75 -12.17 -2.59
N GLY A 41 3.52 -11.10 -2.80
CA GLY A 41 2.99 -9.77 -3.07
C GLY A 41 2.29 -9.08 -1.90
N ARG A 42 2.46 -9.60 -0.67
CA ARG A 42 1.90 -9.06 0.57
C ARG A 42 3.03 -8.94 1.59
N PHE A 43 3.00 -7.86 2.36
CA PHE A 43 3.91 -7.64 3.46
C PHE A 43 3.13 -7.11 4.67
N VAL A 44 3.25 -7.78 5.81
CA VAL A 44 2.46 -7.53 7.01
C VAL A 44 3.36 -7.21 8.19
N VAL A 45 3.07 -6.10 8.84
CA VAL A 45 3.72 -5.66 10.08
C VAL A 45 2.65 -5.69 11.16
N CYS A 46 2.53 -6.83 11.83
CA CYS A 46 1.53 -7.10 12.86
C CYS A 46 1.92 -8.41 13.56
N ASP A 47 1.18 -8.80 14.61
CA ASP A 47 1.40 -10.11 15.22
C ASP A 47 1.15 -11.25 14.22
N GLY A 48 2.08 -12.20 14.14
CA GLY A 48 2.09 -13.27 13.13
C GLY A 48 2.35 -12.80 11.68
N GLY A 49 2.84 -11.58 11.48
CA GLY A 49 3.25 -11.02 10.19
C GLY A 49 4.71 -11.31 9.79
N ASP A 50 5.17 -10.64 8.73
CA ASP A 50 6.59 -10.66 8.31
C ASP A 50 7.49 -9.88 9.28
N LEU A 51 6.92 -8.88 9.95
CA LEU A 51 7.54 -8.12 11.04
C LEU A 51 6.56 -7.99 12.22
N PRO A 52 7.07 -7.85 13.45
CA PRO A 52 6.22 -7.62 14.61
C PRO A 52 5.44 -6.31 14.48
N ALA A 53 4.32 -6.23 15.20
CA ALA A 53 3.54 -4.99 15.28
C ALA A 53 4.35 -3.85 15.88
N LEU A 54 4.05 -2.61 15.47
CA LEU A 54 4.77 -1.44 15.95
C LEU A 54 4.13 -0.90 17.22
N ALA A 55 4.95 -0.45 18.18
CA ALA A 55 4.44 0.36 19.29
C ALA A 55 3.85 1.66 18.75
N ALA A 56 2.65 2.01 19.21
CA ALA A 56 1.91 3.18 18.78
C ALA A 56 1.70 4.14 19.96
N GLY A 57 2.18 5.37 19.80
CA GLY A 57 1.74 6.49 20.61
C GLY A 57 0.50 7.18 20.00
N PRO A 58 -0.05 8.20 20.68
CA PRO A 58 -1.26 8.91 20.24
C PRO A 58 -1.17 9.43 18.79
N ASP A 59 0.01 9.88 18.38
CA ASP A 59 0.23 10.50 17.06
C ASP A 59 0.84 9.55 16.02
N SER A 60 1.08 8.27 16.35
CA SER A 60 1.78 7.35 15.44
C SER A 60 1.08 7.22 14.08
N LEU A 61 -0.25 7.13 14.06
CA LEU A 61 -1.01 7.04 12.81
C LEU A 61 -0.97 8.38 12.03
N ALA A 62 -1.01 9.52 12.72
CA ALA A 62 -0.91 10.85 12.09
C ALA A 62 0.46 11.07 11.45
N ARG A 63 1.53 10.72 12.16
CA ARG A 63 2.91 10.79 11.67
C ARG A 63 3.12 9.86 10.48
N LEU A 64 2.62 8.62 10.55
CA LEU A 64 2.65 7.71 9.42
C LEU A 64 1.86 8.26 8.22
N ALA A 65 0.71 8.90 8.45
CA ALA A 65 -0.06 9.52 7.38
C ALA A 65 0.69 10.65 6.68
N ALA A 66 1.46 11.46 7.42
CA ALA A 66 2.33 12.48 6.84
C ALA A 66 3.46 11.85 5.98
N ILE A 67 4.10 10.78 6.47
CA ILE A 67 5.14 10.04 5.75
C ILE A 67 4.58 9.43 4.45
N ALA A 68 3.40 8.80 4.53
CA ALA A 68 2.72 8.25 3.36
C ALA A 68 2.33 9.37 2.36
N GLY A 69 1.88 10.52 2.84
CA GLY A 69 1.54 11.69 2.01
C GLY A 69 2.74 12.31 1.30
N ALA A 70 3.94 12.23 1.89
CA ALA A 70 5.19 12.64 1.26
C ALA A 70 5.73 11.61 0.25
N THR A 71 5.16 10.40 0.21
CA THR A 71 5.61 9.34 -0.69
C THR A 71 5.09 9.58 -2.12
N PRO A 72 5.95 9.58 -3.15
CA PRO A 72 5.52 9.84 -4.52
C PRO A 72 4.43 8.89 -5.01
N ARG A 73 3.41 9.44 -5.68
CA ARG A 73 2.26 8.70 -6.27
C ARG A 73 1.40 7.96 -5.24
N THR A 74 1.49 8.33 -3.96
CA THR A 74 0.68 7.79 -2.87
C THR A 74 -0.46 8.76 -2.55
N ARG A 75 -1.69 8.24 -2.42
CA ARG A 75 -2.88 9.02 -2.03
C ARG A 75 -3.75 8.21 -1.08
N VAL A 76 -4.52 8.89 -0.23
CA VAL A 76 -5.54 8.22 0.59
C VAL A 76 -6.61 7.63 -0.34
N LEU A 77 -6.93 6.36 -0.14
CA LEU A 77 -8.05 5.66 -0.77
C LEU A 77 -9.28 5.70 0.13
N ALA A 78 -9.09 5.44 1.44
CA ALA A 78 -10.17 5.35 2.41
C ALA A 78 -9.67 5.55 3.85
N GLY A 79 -10.58 5.94 4.73
CA GLY A 79 -10.30 6.14 6.15
C GLY A 79 -9.55 7.44 6.45
N SER A 80 -9.18 7.61 7.71
CA SER A 80 -8.54 8.80 8.26
C SER A 80 -7.84 8.47 9.59
N VAL A 81 -7.08 9.43 10.13
CA VAL A 81 -6.52 9.33 11.49
C VAL A 81 -7.66 9.20 12.51
N ALA A 82 -8.74 9.98 12.34
CA ALA A 82 -9.89 10.01 13.25
C ALA A 82 -10.64 8.68 13.30
N THR A 83 -10.66 7.92 12.20
CA THR A 83 -11.27 6.58 12.15
C THR A 83 -10.32 5.47 12.59
N GLY A 84 -9.11 5.79 13.05
CA GLY A 84 -8.11 4.82 13.53
C GLY A 84 -7.53 3.89 12.45
N ARG A 85 -7.87 4.13 11.18
CA ARG A 85 -7.46 3.29 10.04
C ARG A 85 -7.43 4.11 8.76
N ILE A 86 -6.36 3.92 7.98
CA ILE A 86 -6.18 4.58 6.68
C ILE A 86 -5.69 3.55 5.68
N THR A 87 -6.25 3.58 4.47
CA THR A 87 -5.70 2.86 3.32
C THR A 87 -5.20 3.86 2.30
N TRP A 88 -3.98 3.66 1.82
CA TRP A 88 -3.41 4.40 0.70
C TRP A 88 -3.33 3.55 -0.55
N ILE A 89 -3.45 4.21 -1.69
CA ILE A 89 -3.10 3.67 -3.00
C ILE A 89 -1.78 4.29 -3.45
N THR A 90 -0.81 3.46 -3.84
CA THR A 90 0.44 3.90 -4.47
C THR A 90 0.52 3.31 -5.86
N ARG A 91 0.64 4.16 -6.89
CA ARG A 91 0.69 3.68 -8.29
C ARG A 91 2.11 3.63 -8.79
N SER A 92 2.54 2.56 -9.46
CA SER A 92 3.87 2.44 -10.08
C SER A 92 4.14 3.53 -11.13
N ALA A 93 5.42 3.89 -11.33
CA ALA A 93 5.79 5.06 -12.13
C ALA A 93 5.50 4.86 -13.63
N VAL A 94 5.88 3.70 -14.16
CA VAL A 94 5.82 3.42 -15.60
C VAL A 94 4.44 2.91 -16.01
N PHE A 95 3.93 1.90 -15.31
CA PHE A 95 2.71 1.19 -15.71
C PHE A 95 1.45 1.68 -14.98
N GLY A 96 1.60 2.40 -13.86
CA GLY A 96 0.48 2.86 -13.07
C GLY A 96 -0.23 1.75 -12.28
N PHE A 97 0.43 0.59 -12.08
CA PHE A 97 -0.09 -0.50 -11.26
C PHE A 97 -0.37 -0.01 -9.84
N PRO A 98 -1.59 -0.17 -9.32
CA PRO A 98 -1.91 0.24 -7.97
C PRO A 98 -1.53 -0.85 -6.96
N ASP A 99 -0.81 -0.43 -5.92
CA ASP A 99 -0.60 -1.18 -4.69
C ASP A 99 -1.34 -0.50 -3.55
N TYR A 100 -1.71 -1.27 -2.53
CA TYR A 100 -2.46 -0.77 -1.39
C TYR A 100 -1.71 -1.03 -0.08
N THR A 101 -1.66 0.00 0.76
CA THR A 101 -1.14 -0.13 2.13
C THR A 101 -2.25 0.29 3.08
N THR A 102 -2.64 -0.58 4.00
CA THR A 102 -3.55 -0.23 5.09
C THR A 102 -2.77 -0.12 6.39
N ALA A 103 -2.95 0.95 7.13
CA ALA A 103 -2.51 1.08 8.51
C ALA A 103 -3.73 1.17 9.42
N GLY A 104 -3.65 0.55 10.60
CA GLY A 104 -4.71 0.60 11.60
C GLY A 104 -4.16 0.42 13.00
N LEU A 105 -4.72 1.16 13.95
CA LEU A 105 -4.51 0.92 15.37
C LEU A 105 -5.24 -0.37 15.76
N ALA A 106 -4.54 -1.27 16.45
CA ALA A 106 -5.12 -2.46 17.07
C ALA A 106 -5.47 -2.16 18.54
N ASP A 107 -6.03 -3.14 19.25
CA ASP A 107 -6.27 -2.99 20.69
C ASP A 107 -4.95 -2.78 21.44
N GLY A 108 -4.90 -1.75 22.28
CA GLY A 108 -3.69 -1.30 22.96
C GLY A 108 -2.82 -0.32 22.14
N PRO A 109 -1.59 -0.02 22.59
CA PRO A 109 -0.70 0.93 21.91
C PRO A 109 0.03 0.27 20.74
N VAL A 110 -0.71 -0.27 19.77
CA VAL A 110 -0.15 -1.06 18.66
C VAL A 110 -0.65 -0.57 17.30
N LEU A 111 0.27 -0.45 16.34
CA LEU A 111 0.01 -0.08 14.96
C LEU A 111 0.36 -1.25 14.04
N CYS A 112 -0.64 -1.73 13.30
CA CYS A 112 -0.48 -2.78 12.30
C CYS A 112 -0.56 -2.23 10.88
N LEU A 113 0.24 -2.82 9.97
CA LEU A 113 0.37 -2.39 8.58
C LEU A 113 0.22 -3.59 7.64
N HIS A 114 -0.49 -3.38 6.53
CA HIS A 114 -0.66 -4.38 5.48
C HIS A 114 -0.48 -3.78 4.10
N ALA A 115 0.69 -4.04 3.49
CA ALA A 115 0.98 -3.66 2.12
C ALA A 115 0.74 -4.84 1.16
N ARG A 116 0.17 -4.56 -0.02
CA ARG A 116 -0.12 -5.57 -1.03
C ARG A 116 -0.29 -5.03 -2.44
N LEU A 117 0.12 -5.81 -3.43
CA LEU A 117 -0.14 -5.53 -4.85
C LEU A 117 -1.57 -5.88 -5.28
N ARG A 118 -2.09 -5.18 -6.30
CA ARG A 118 -3.36 -5.55 -6.95
C ARG A 118 -3.19 -6.57 -8.07
N PHE A 119 -2.14 -6.42 -8.87
CA PHE A 119 -1.95 -7.15 -10.12
C PHE A 119 -0.60 -7.84 -10.13
N GLY A 120 -0.58 -9.09 -10.57
CA GLY A 120 0.61 -9.95 -10.55
C GLY A 120 0.58 -10.93 -9.38
N ARG A 121 1.66 -11.69 -9.23
CA ARG A 121 1.86 -12.63 -8.12
C ARG A 121 2.88 -12.14 -7.10
N ASP A 122 3.79 -11.28 -7.55
CA ASP A 122 4.90 -10.76 -6.78
C ASP A 122 5.25 -9.37 -7.30
N ASP A 123 5.74 -8.51 -6.40
CA ASP A 123 6.21 -7.16 -6.69
C ASP A 123 7.74 -7.03 -6.51
N PHE A 124 8.44 -8.14 -6.31
CA PHE A 124 9.89 -8.21 -6.06
C PHE A 124 10.31 -7.35 -4.85
N GLY A 125 9.47 -7.30 -3.82
CA GLY A 125 9.75 -6.61 -2.56
C GLY A 125 9.55 -5.09 -2.62
N VAL A 126 8.93 -4.55 -3.68
CA VAL A 126 8.69 -3.10 -3.80
C VAL A 126 7.80 -2.56 -2.66
N ASN A 127 6.73 -3.28 -2.29
CA ASN A 127 5.85 -2.87 -1.19
C ASN A 127 6.55 -3.01 0.16
N GLU A 128 7.30 -4.09 0.37
CA GLU A 128 8.11 -4.28 1.58
C GLU A 128 9.11 -3.13 1.75
N ALA A 129 9.92 -2.84 0.72
CA ALA A 129 10.91 -1.78 0.77
C ALA A 129 10.28 -0.41 1.03
N ARG A 130 9.09 -0.14 0.46
CA ARG A 130 8.33 1.09 0.75
C ARG A 130 7.91 1.15 2.21
N LEU A 131 7.34 0.07 2.73
CA LEU A 131 6.83 0.05 4.09
C LEU A 131 7.96 0.15 5.12
N ARG A 132 9.09 -0.54 4.89
CA ARG A 132 10.29 -0.42 5.73
C ARG A 132 10.79 1.02 5.80
N ARG A 133 10.88 1.72 4.66
CA ARG A 133 11.24 3.15 4.66
C ARG A 133 10.27 4.00 5.48
N TRP A 134 8.97 3.72 5.43
CA TRP A 134 8.01 4.45 6.27
C TRP A 134 8.25 4.21 7.75
N ILE A 135 8.53 2.97 8.14
CA ILE A 135 8.83 2.57 9.51
C ILE A 135 10.12 3.21 10.00
N ASP A 136 11.16 3.21 9.18
CA ASP A 136 12.45 3.82 9.53
C ASP A 136 12.31 5.32 9.80
N VAL A 137 11.57 6.05 8.95
CA VAL A 137 11.30 7.48 9.14
C VAL A 137 10.41 7.72 10.37
N LEU A 138 9.44 6.83 10.62
CA LEU A 138 8.60 6.89 11.81
C LEU A 138 9.41 6.63 13.09
N GLY A 139 10.44 5.79 13.06
CA GLY A 139 11.35 5.60 14.19
C GLY A 139 12.18 6.85 14.48
N GLN A 140 12.68 7.51 13.43
CA GLN A 140 13.53 8.71 13.55
C GLN A 140 12.80 9.94 14.10
N THR A 141 11.50 10.07 13.86
CA THR A 141 10.69 11.23 14.30
C THR A 141 10.02 11.04 15.67
N GLY A 142 10.29 9.93 16.36
CA GLY A 142 9.66 9.55 17.63
C GLY A 142 10.63 9.36 18.80
N GLY A 143 11.92 9.70 18.59
CA GLY A 143 12.94 9.79 19.63
C GLY A 143 13.16 11.23 20.08
#